data_AF-A0A9D6W6X7-F1
#
_entry.id   AF-A0A9D6W6X7-F1
#
_cell.length_a   1.000
_cell.length_b   1.000
_cell.length_c   1.000
_cell.angle_alpha   90.00
_cell.angle_beta   90.00
_cell.angle_gamma   90.00
#
_symmetry.space_group_name_H-M   'P 1'
#
loop_
_entity.id
_entity.type
_entity.pdbx_description
1 polymer ?
#
loop_
_entity_poly.entity_id
_entity_poly.type
_entity_poly.pdbx_seq_one_letter_code
_entity_poly.pdbx_strand_id
1 'polypeptide(L)'
;MRKILLLPFCLSRQSLSNIERLAAEHGYAVVVARTTAKALAEVRRHAGSGEPMRIVGVVCDGRAKKVWAGLALLKIRQWGKKALGMKARRIELARVPIVGGTKSLFGRRSCRVGFNLAEEEGLQRALAGADTFMRL
;
A
#
# COMPACT_ATOMS: atom_id res chain seq x y z
N MET A 1 -1.10 3.10 16.70
CA MET A 1 -0.75 3.34 15.28
C MET A 1 -1.54 2.36 14.43
N ARG A 2 -2.37 2.87 13.52
CA ARG A 2 -3.21 2.04 12.66
C ARG A 2 -2.41 1.48 11.48
N LYS A 3 -2.47 0.18 11.24
CA LYS A 3 -1.70 -0.52 10.20
C LYS A 3 -2.64 -1.09 9.13
N ILE A 4 -2.38 -0.77 7.86
CA ILE A 4 -3.17 -1.23 6.71
C ILE A 4 -2.25 -1.87 5.69
N LEU A 5 -2.64 -3.05 5.19
CA LEU A 5 -1.99 -3.73 4.08
C LEU A 5 -2.92 -3.70 2.87
N LEU A 6 -2.53 -2.97 1.83
CA LEU A 6 -3.26 -2.87 0.57
C LEU A 6 -2.75 -3.92 -0.41
N LEU A 7 -3.64 -4.85 -0.78
CA LEU A 7 -3.35 -5.92 -1.72
C LEU A 7 -4.06 -5.70 -3.05
N PRO A 8 -3.42 -6.02 -4.19
CA PRO A 8 -4.07 -6.06 -5.47
C PRO A 8 -4.83 -7.38 -5.63
N PHE A 9 -5.97 -7.32 -6.33
CA PHE A 9 -6.80 -8.50 -6.59
C PHE A 9 -6.14 -9.57 -7.49
N CYS A 10 -4.97 -9.29 -8.07
CA CYS A 10 -4.32 -10.16 -9.03
C CYS A 10 -3.41 -11.23 -8.40
N LEU A 11 -3.23 -11.22 -7.08
CA LEU A 11 -2.42 -12.20 -6.36
C LEU A 11 -3.05 -13.60 -6.39
N SER A 12 -2.22 -14.63 -6.28
CA SER A 12 -2.69 -16.01 -6.15
C SER A 12 -3.37 -16.26 -4.81
N ARG A 13 -4.28 -17.25 -4.77
CA ARG A 13 -4.94 -17.62 -3.51
C ARG A 13 -3.93 -18.03 -2.44
N GLN A 14 -2.92 -18.81 -2.81
CA GLN A 14 -1.83 -19.20 -1.91
C GLN A 14 -1.06 -17.98 -1.39
N SER A 15 -0.73 -17.02 -2.26
CA SER A 15 -0.05 -15.79 -1.86
C SER A 15 -0.93 -14.96 -0.92
N LEU A 16 -2.22 -14.81 -1.22
CA LEU A 16 -3.18 -14.12 -0.36
C LEU A 16 -3.26 -14.75 1.04
N SER A 17 -3.42 -16.07 1.14
CA SER A 17 -3.49 -16.75 2.44
C SER A 17 -2.21 -16.58 3.26
N ASN A 18 -1.02 -16.69 2.63
CA ASN A 18 0.24 -16.45 3.33
C ASN A 18 0.36 -15.00 3.82
N ILE A 19 -0.01 -14.05 2.95
CA ILE A 19 0.00 -12.62 3.27
C ILE A 19 -0.97 -12.29 4.41
N GLU A 20 -2.17 -12.87 4.41
CA GLU A 20 -3.16 -12.65 5.47
C GLU A 20 -2.67 -13.14 6.83
N ARG A 21 -2.02 -14.31 6.86
CA ARG A 21 -1.38 -14.83 8.08
C ARG A 21 -0.28 -13.88 8.60
N LEU A 22 0.65 -13.48 7.73
CA LEU A 22 1.72 -12.54 8.10
C LEU A 22 1.15 -11.18 8.54
N ALA A 23 0.13 -10.69 7.86
CA ALA A 23 -0.53 -9.44 8.23
C ALA A 23 -1.15 -9.52 9.62
N ALA A 24 -1.80 -10.64 9.97
CA ALA A 24 -2.37 -10.87 11.29
C ALA A 24 -1.29 -10.86 12.38
N GLU A 25 -0.17 -11.55 12.16
CA GLU A 25 0.99 -11.58 13.07
C GLU A 25 1.53 -10.17 13.38
N HIS A 26 1.50 -9.27 12.39
CA HIS A 26 1.97 -7.89 12.55
C HIS A 26 0.86 -6.87 12.90
N GLY A 27 -0.40 -7.32 13.05
CA GLY A 27 -1.56 -6.48 13.39
C GLY A 27 -2.03 -5.55 12.27
N TYR A 28 -1.89 -5.97 11.01
CA TYR A 28 -2.33 -5.23 9.83
C TYR A 28 -3.75 -5.60 9.43
N ALA A 29 -4.59 -4.57 9.17
CA ALA A 29 -5.86 -4.77 8.48
C ALA A 29 -5.60 -4.99 6.98
N VAL A 30 -5.95 -6.17 6.47
CA VAL A 30 -5.79 -6.51 5.05
C VAL A 30 -6.95 -5.96 4.23
N VAL A 31 -6.62 -5.26 3.15
CA VAL A 31 -7.58 -4.70 2.20
C VAL A 31 -7.24 -5.14 0.79
N VAL A 32 -8.07 -6.03 0.24
CA VAL A 32 -7.94 -6.44 -1.16
C VAL A 32 -8.71 -5.47 -2.06
N ALA A 33 -7.96 -4.60 -2.75
CA ALA A 33 -8.52 -3.57 -3.60
C ALA A 33 -8.57 -4.00 -5.07
N ARG A 34 -9.79 -4.10 -5.61
CA ARG A 34 -10.04 -4.28 -7.06
C ARG A 34 -9.79 -3.00 -7.86
N THR A 35 -9.97 -1.84 -7.25
CA THR A 35 -9.80 -0.52 -7.87
C THR A 35 -9.06 0.43 -6.95
N THR A 36 -8.47 1.49 -7.50
CA THR A 36 -7.83 2.55 -6.69
C THR A 36 -8.84 3.30 -5.84
N ALA A 37 -10.05 3.54 -6.36
CA ALA A 37 -11.13 4.18 -5.61
C ALA A 37 -11.52 3.36 -4.36
N LYS A 38 -11.68 2.04 -4.50
CA LYS A 38 -11.96 1.16 -3.36
C LYS A 38 -10.82 1.20 -2.33
N ALA A 39 -9.57 1.12 -2.77
CA ALA A 39 -8.42 1.24 -1.86
C ALA A 39 -8.46 2.55 -1.04
N LEU A 40 -8.78 3.67 -1.69
CA LEU A 40 -8.86 4.97 -1.03
C LEU A 40 -10.06 5.07 -0.06
N ALA A 41 -11.21 4.51 -0.42
CA ALA A 41 -12.38 4.49 0.45
C ALA A 41 -12.10 3.69 1.73
N GLU A 42 -11.44 2.54 1.62
CA GLU A 42 -11.04 1.73 2.76
C GLU A 42 -9.99 2.46 3.62
N VAL A 43 -8.95 3.01 3.01
CA VAL A 43 -7.97 3.83 3.74
C VAL A 43 -8.66 4.96 4.49
N ARG A 44 -9.64 5.66 3.87
CA ARG A 44 -10.43 6.71 4.53
C ARG A 44 -11.25 6.20 5.71
N ARG A 45 -11.89 5.04 5.57
CA ARG A 45 -12.66 4.41 6.65
C ARG A 45 -11.77 4.04 7.84
N HIS A 46 -10.60 3.48 7.57
CA HIS A 46 -9.62 3.13 8.59
C HIS A 46 -8.83 4.32 9.14
N ALA A 47 -8.88 5.46 8.44
CA ALA A 47 -8.15 6.68 8.76
C ALA A 47 -8.80 7.56 9.85
N GLY A 48 -9.93 7.16 10.43
CA GLY A 48 -10.60 7.90 11.50
C GLY A 48 -9.69 8.22 12.70
N SER A 49 -10.06 9.27 13.46
CA SER A 49 -9.46 9.77 14.72
C SER A 49 -8.09 10.45 14.70
N GLY A 50 -7.40 10.57 13.55
CA GLY A 50 -6.15 11.33 13.46
C GLY A 50 -4.91 10.62 14.02
N GLU A 51 -5.03 9.37 14.43
CA GLU A 51 -3.91 8.54 14.88
C GLU A 51 -2.81 8.39 13.82
N PRO A 52 -1.54 8.13 14.21
CA PRO A 52 -0.50 7.73 13.27
C PRO A 52 -0.91 6.49 12.46
N MET A 53 -0.58 6.49 11.17
CA MET A 53 -0.93 5.41 10.25
C MET A 53 0.29 4.85 9.53
N ARG A 54 0.29 3.53 9.31
CA ARG A 54 1.23 2.82 8.45
C ARG A 54 0.47 2.08 7.36
N ILE A 55 0.82 2.35 6.10
CA ILE A 55 0.20 1.72 4.93
C ILE A 55 1.30 0.99 4.16
N VAL A 56 1.17 -0.33 4.06
CA VAL A 56 2.01 -1.17 3.20
C VAL A 56 1.20 -1.47 1.94
N GLY A 57 1.75 -1.18 0.77
CA GLY A 57 1.09 -1.45 -0.50
C GLY A 57 1.83 -2.49 -1.33
N VAL A 58 1.18 -3.61 -1.63
CA VAL A 58 1.66 -4.56 -2.64
C VAL A 58 1.24 -4.02 -4.01
N VAL A 59 2.19 -3.65 -4.84
CA VAL A 59 1.90 -2.96 -6.12
C VAL A 59 2.83 -3.45 -7.23
N CYS A 60 2.32 -3.43 -8.46
CA CYS A 60 3.16 -3.54 -9.65
C CYS A 60 3.76 -2.18 -10.04
N ASP A 61 4.85 -2.18 -10.80
CA ASP A 61 5.55 -0.96 -11.26
C ASP A 61 4.62 0.07 -11.93
N GLY A 62 3.71 -0.39 -12.80
CA GLY A 62 2.75 0.48 -13.47
C GLY A 62 1.78 1.17 -12.50
N ARG A 63 1.38 0.47 -11.43
CA ARG A 63 0.52 1.04 -10.38
C ARG A 63 1.33 1.90 -9.42
N ALA A 64 2.59 1.56 -9.16
CA ALA A 64 3.49 2.34 -8.33
C ALA A 64 3.67 3.77 -8.85
N LYS A 65 3.78 3.98 -10.17
CA LYS A 65 3.85 5.32 -10.78
C LYS A 65 2.60 6.16 -10.51
N LYS A 66 1.40 5.56 -10.66
CA LYS A 66 0.13 6.25 -10.39
C LYS A 66 -0.05 6.57 -8.90
N VAL A 67 0.36 5.64 -8.04
CA VAL A 67 0.39 5.86 -6.60
C VAL A 67 1.34 7.00 -6.26
N TRP A 68 2.53 7.05 -6.86
CA TRP A 68 3.51 8.11 -6.63
C TRP A 68 2.94 9.52 -6.92
N ALA A 69 2.23 9.70 -8.04
CA ALA A 69 1.54 10.95 -8.33
C ALA A 69 0.50 11.32 -7.25
N GLY A 70 -0.28 10.35 -6.77
CA GLY A 70 -1.22 10.56 -5.66
C GLY A 70 -0.52 10.89 -4.33
N LEU A 71 0.64 10.30 -4.07
CA LEU A 71 1.44 10.57 -2.87
C LEU A 71 2.08 11.97 -2.90
N ALA A 72 2.54 12.42 -4.07
CA ALA A 72 3.02 13.79 -4.24
C ALA A 72 1.93 14.81 -3.89
N LEU A 73 0.70 14.59 -4.35
CA LEU A 73 -0.45 15.42 -3.99
C LEU A 73 -0.74 15.41 -2.49
N LEU A 74 -0.67 14.23 -1.85
CA LEU A 74 -0.87 14.11 -0.40
C LEU A 74 0.20 14.87 0.40
N LYS A 75 1.46 14.81 -0.03
CA LYS A 75 2.57 15.56 0.58
C LYS A 75 2.32 17.07 0.49
N ILE A 76 1.91 17.57 -0.68
CA ILE A 76 1.57 18.99 -0.88
C ILE A 76 0.42 19.39 0.05
N ARG A 77 -0.64 18.58 0.14
CA ARG A 77 -1.78 18.87 1.01
C ARG A 77 -1.40 18.88 2.49
N GLN A 78 -0.56 17.97 2.94
CA GLN A 78 -0.09 17.97 4.33
C GLN A 78 0.83 19.15 4.63
N TRP A 79 1.71 19.51 3.68
CA TRP A 79 2.52 20.71 3.80
C TRP A 79 1.63 21.96 3.93
N GLY A 80 0.59 22.09 3.10
CA GLY A 80 -0.39 23.17 3.20
C GLY A 80 -1.12 23.19 4.55
N LYS A 81 -1.51 22.02 5.09
CA LYS A 81 -2.09 21.93 6.43
C LYS A 81 -1.12 22.42 7.51
N LYS A 82 0.16 22.04 7.41
CA LYS A 82 1.20 22.48 8.36
C LYS A 82 1.45 23.99 8.27
N ALA A 83 1.45 24.54 7.05
CA ALA A 83 1.59 25.98 6.82
C ALA A 83 0.41 26.78 7.38
N LEU A 84 -0.80 26.20 7.39
CA LEU A 84 -2.02 26.79 7.96
C LEU A 84 -2.19 26.49 9.46
N GLY A 85 -1.18 25.96 10.16
CA GLY A 85 -1.26 25.62 11.58
C GLY A 85 -2.20 24.45 11.92
N MET A 86 -2.68 23.71 10.92
CA MET A 86 -3.56 22.56 11.12
C MET A 86 -2.75 21.31 11.47
N LYS A 87 -3.29 20.46 12.36
CA LYS A 87 -2.68 19.18 12.71
C LYS A 87 -2.54 18.27 11.49
N ALA A 88 -1.30 18.02 11.06
CA ALA A 88 -0.94 16.99 10.11
C ALA A 88 -0.67 15.68 10.85
N ARG A 89 -1.28 14.59 10.39
CA ARG A 89 -1.09 13.25 10.96
C ARG A 89 0.18 12.60 10.42
N ARG A 90 0.84 11.79 11.24
CA ARG A 90 1.97 10.94 10.80
C ARG A 90 1.48 9.80 9.89
N ILE A 91 2.00 9.72 8.68
CA ILE A 91 1.73 8.64 7.71
C ILE A 91 3.05 8.00 7.29
N GLU A 92 3.15 6.69 7.47
CA GLU A 92 4.25 5.87 6.98
C GLU A 92 3.79 5.03 5.80
N LEU A 93 4.56 5.06 4.72
CA LEU A 93 4.25 4.32 3.51
C LEU A 93 5.40 3.38 3.17
N ALA A 94 5.07 2.12 2.97
CA ALA A 94 5.97 1.09 2.47
C ALA A 94 5.38 0.45 1.21
N ARG A 95 6.25 0.00 0.31
CA ARG A 95 5.86 -0.65 -0.94
C ARG A 95 6.49 -2.02 -1.04
N VAL A 96 5.75 -2.97 -1.57
CA VAL A 96 6.22 -4.32 -1.83
C VAL A 96 5.94 -4.63 -3.30
N PRO A 97 6.97 -5.01 -4.09
CA PRO A 97 6.76 -5.36 -5.49
C PRO A 97 6.08 -6.73 -5.61
N ILE A 98 5.50 -6.97 -6.78
CA ILE A 98 4.97 -8.27 -7.18
C ILE A 98 6.02 -8.96 -8.05
N VAL A 99 6.36 -10.19 -7.70
CA VAL A 99 7.21 -11.10 -8.47
C VAL A 99 6.40 -11.67 -9.64
N GLY A 100 6.91 -11.50 -10.85
CA GLY A 100 6.25 -11.95 -12.08
C GLY A 100 5.32 -10.92 -12.72
N GLY A 101 5.56 -10.65 -14.01
CA GLY A 101 4.79 -9.74 -14.86
C GLY A 101 5.69 -8.79 -15.66
N THR A 102 5.55 -8.76 -16.98
CA THR A 102 6.42 -7.95 -17.85
C THR A 102 6.14 -6.46 -17.65
N LYS A 103 7.22 -5.69 -17.47
CA LYS A 103 7.22 -4.22 -17.36
C LYS A 103 6.56 -3.60 -18.60
N SER A 104 5.61 -2.70 -18.40
CA SER A 104 5.28 -1.71 -19.43
C SER A 104 5.00 -0.37 -18.77
N LEU A 105 5.43 0.68 -19.48
CA LEU A 105 5.33 2.09 -19.08
C LEU A 105 3.89 2.56 -18.80
N PHE A 106 2.86 1.85 -19.29
CA PHE A 106 1.44 2.23 -19.18
C PHE A 106 0.52 1.18 -18.52
N GLY A 107 1.05 0.05 -18.05
CA GLY A 107 0.25 -1.04 -17.47
C GLY A 107 0.78 -2.42 -17.86
N ARG A 108 0.29 -3.50 -17.21
CA ARG A 108 0.73 -4.87 -17.52
C ARG A 108 0.11 -5.35 -18.84
N ARG A 109 0.92 -5.85 -19.78
CA ARG A 109 0.42 -6.67 -20.91
C ARG A 109 0.05 -8.10 -20.46
N SER A 110 0.63 -8.58 -19.35
CA SER A 110 0.49 -9.97 -18.87
C SER A 110 0.20 -10.01 -17.36
N CYS A 111 -0.98 -9.51 -16.95
CA CYS A 111 -1.45 -9.74 -15.58
C CYS A 111 -2.18 -11.09 -15.52
N ARG A 112 -1.50 -12.15 -15.08
CA ARG A 112 -2.17 -13.43 -14.80
C ARG A 112 -2.90 -13.34 -13.46
N VAL A 113 -4.14 -12.83 -13.50
CA VAL A 113 -4.99 -12.70 -12.32
C VAL A 113 -5.08 -14.05 -11.61
N GLY A 114 -4.76 -14.10 -10.32
CA GLY A 114 -4.79 -15.33 -9.54
C GLY A 114 -3.48 -16.14 -9.55
N PHE A 115 -2.43 -15.66 -10.20
CA PHE A 115 -1.13 -16.36 -10.28
C PHE A 115 0.07 -15.50 -9.87
N ASN A 116 -0.15 -14.22 -9.55
CA ASN A 116 0.95 -13.35 -9.14
C ASN A 116 1.36 -13.59 -7.70
N LEU A 117 2.65 -13.42 -7.40
CA LEU A 117 3.22 -13.58 -6.06
C LEU A 117 3.76 -12.24 -5.56
N ALA A 118 3.56 -11.93 -4.28
CA ALA A 118 4.29 -10.82 -3.65
C ALA A 118 5.75 -11.24 -3.41
N GLU A 119 6.68 -10.28 -3.44
CA GLU A 119 8.05 -10.54 -2.99
C GLU A 119 8.04 -10.80 -1.47
N GLU A 120 8.35 -12.04 -1.06
CA GLU A 120 8.15 -12.48 0.32
C GLU A 120 9.09 -11.78 1.30
N GLU A 121 10.38 -11.66 0.98
CA GLU A 121 11.35 -10.96 1.83
C GLU A 121 10.99 -9.48 1.98
N GLY A 122 10.66 -8.81 0.87
CA GLY A 122 10.23 -7.43 0.86
C GLY A 122 8.94 -7.22 1.66
N LEU A 123 8.01 -8.17 1.61
CA LEU A 123 6.79 -8.15 2.41
C LEU A 123 7.09 -8.26 3.90
N GLN A 124 7.90 -9.23 4.32
CA GLN A 124 8.24 -9.42 5.73
C GLN A 124 8.92 -8.17 6.29
N ARG A 125 9.91 -7.62 5.58
CA ARG A 125 10.59 -6.38 5.98
C ARG A 125 9.61 -5.21 6.09
N ALA A 126 8.74 -5.03 5.09
CA ALA A 126 7.76 -3.95 5.10
C ALA A 126 6.74 -4.06 6.25
N LEU A 127 6.29 -5.27 6.59
CA LEU A 127 5.38 -5.52 7.72
C LEU A 127 6.08 -5.35 9.08
N ALA A 128 7.36 -5.68 9.17
CA ALA A 128 8.18 -5.50 10.38
C ALA A 128 8.49 -4.03 10.69
N GLY A 129 8.32 -3.11 9.73
CA GLY A 129 8.57 -1.67 9.93
C GLY A 129 9.65 -1.09 9.01
N ALA A 130 10.43 -1.94 8.33
CA ALA A 130 11.44 -1.52 7.37
C ALA A 130 10.81 -1.02 6.05
N ASP A 131 11.64 -0.67 5.07
CA ASP A 131 11.25 -0.31 3.70
C ASP A 131 10.22 0.83 3.60
N THR A 132 10.24 1.73 4.60
CA THR A 132 9.42 2.94 4.61
C THR A 132 10.04 3.94 3.65
N PHE A 133 9.46 4.10 2.47
CA PHE A 133 9.98 5.02 1.45
C PHE A 133 9.46 6.44 1.63
N MET A 134 8.41 6.65 2.43
CA MET A 134 7.87 7.98 2.69
C MET A 134 7.30 8.09 4.10
N ARG A 135 7.68 9.18 4.77
CA ARG A 135 7.15 9.62 6.07
C ARG A 135 6.64 11.04 5.91
N LEU A 136 5.45 11.27 6.43
CA LEU A 136 4.58 12.41 6.16
C LEU A 136 3.97 12.89 7.47
#